data_AF-S2JAX8-F1
#
_entry.id   AF-S2JAX8-F1
#
_cell.length_a   1.000
_cell.length_b   1.000
_cell.length_c   1.000
_cell.angle_alpha   90.00
_cell.angle_beta   90.00
_cell.angle_gamma   90.00
#
_symmetry.space_group_name_H-M   'P 1'
#
loop_
_entity.id
_entity.type
_entity.pdbx_description
1 polymer ?
#
loop_
_entity_poly.entity_id
_entity_poly.type
_entity_poly.pdbx_seq_one_letter_code
_entity_poly.pdbx_strand_id
1 'polypeptide(L)'
;MVYSKEYKQKIAFEYPCYICGSVLSKARQTINHMENAHGYKLHPRAVGHRRPESPNYAYINNPKTRSDFEVYHCSCPSCWYHCPCDDHALTALANHVNETHHPQNVDASKNDDGSIRDPQVNYVARNKTLPEASDEDEDELEEEEEEMKAPKVRARPKNKKKDTNQLGINDLYQKVVDLTEMFKYLMNKEDNNKST
;
A
#
# COMPACT_ATOMS: atom_id res chain seq x y z
N MET A 1 1.63 -32.31 -32.36
CA MET A 1 1.23 -30.92 -32.05
C MET A 1 2.00 -30.49 -30.83
N VAL A 2 2.95 -29.57 -31.00
CA VAL A 2 3.70 -29.00 -29.88
C VAL A 2 2.83 -27.88 -29.32
N TYR A 3 2.19 -28.09 -28.17
CA TYR A 3 1.58 -27.02 -27.40
C TYR A 3 2.72 -26.22 -26.77
N SER A 4 3.29 -25.25 -27.50
CA SER A 4 4.12 -24.23 -26.85
C SER A 4 3.17 -23.36 -26.03
N LYS A 5 3.16 -23.54 -24.71
CA LYS A 5 2.51 -22.59 -23.80
C LYS A 5 3.12 -21.22 -24.10
N GLU A 6 2.34 -20.30 -24.65
CA GLU A 6 2.77 -18.92 -24.85
C GLU A 6 3.21 -18.36 -23.49
N TYR A 7 4.44 -17.86 -23.46
CA TYR A 7 5.00 -17.30 -22.24
C TYR A 7 4.24 -16.04 -21.86
N LYS A 8 3.75 -15.99 -20.60
CA LYS A 8 3.10 -14.81 -20.03
C LYS A 8 4.00 -14.19 -18.99
N GLN A 9 4.28 -12.90 -19.14
CA GLN A 9 5.08 -12.13 -18.18
C GLN A 9 4.31 -12.00 -16.86
N LYS A 10 4.95 -12.41 -15.76
CA LYS A 10 4.36 -12.30 -14.42
C LYS A 10 4.50 -10.87 -13.90
N ILE A 11 3.39 -10.22 -13.58
CA ILE A 11 3.41 -8.84 -13.06
C ILE A 11 2.73 -8.73 -11.69
N ALA A 12 3.28 -7.87 -10.85
CA ALA A 12 2.68 -7.43 -9.60
C ALA A 12 2.21 -5.98 -9.72
N PHE A 13 1.10 -5.65 -9.07
CA PHE A 13 0.50 -4.31 -9.14
C PHE A 13 0.85 -3.45 -7.93
N GLU A 14 1.24 -2.22 -8.22
CA GLU A 14 1.35 -1.13 -7.25
C GLU A 14 0.25 -0.11 -7.50
N TYR A 15 -0.17 0.58 -6.44
CA TYR A 15 -1.20 1.62 -6.52
C TYR A 15 -0.64 2.97 -6.04
N PRO A 16 0.23 3.61 -6.84
CA PRO A 16 0.75 4.93 -6.50
C PRO A 16 -0.35 6.00 -6.63
N CYS A 17 -0.28 7.01 -5.76
CA CYS A 17 -0.95 8.28 -6.01
C CYS A 17 -0.21 8.99 -7.15
N TYR A 18 -0.89 9.29 -8.26
CA TYR A 18 -0.24 9.96 -9.40
C TYR A 18 0.18 11.40 -9.08
N ILE A 19 -0.40 12.02 -8.04
CA ILE A 19 -0.10 13.40 -7.65
C ILE A 19 1.20 13.44 -6.83
N CYS A 20 1.31 12.66 -5.76
CA CYS A 20 2.44 12.73 -4.82
C CYS A 20 3.40 11.54 -4.87
N GLY A 21 3.14 10.54 -5.72
CA GLY A 21 3.98 9.35 -5.89
C GLY A 21 3.96 8.35 -4.74
N SER A 22 3.20 8.59 -3.67
CA SER A 22 3.09 7.67 -2.53
C SER A 22 2.45 6.34 -2.96
N VAL A 23 3.11 5.21 -2.67
CA VAL A 23 2.59 3.87 -2.95
C VAL A 23 1.72 3.36 -1.81
N LEU A 24 0.50 2.98 -2.14
CA LEU A 24 -0.46 2.39 -1.21
C LEU A 24 -0.66 0.92 -1.52
N SER A 25 -0.99 0.13 -0.50
CA SER A 25 -1.10 -1.34 -0.64
C SER A 25 -2.34 -1.80 -1.41
N LYS A 26 -3.41 -0.99 -1.44
CA LYS A 26 -4.69 -1.35 -2.08
C LYS A 26 -5.26 -0.17 -2.83
N ALA A 27 -5.93 -0.43 -3.96
CA ALA A 27 -6.64 0.58 -4.77
C ALA A 27 -7.54 1.51 -3.93
N ARG A 28 -8.32 0.95 -3.00
CA ARG A 28 -9.22 1.73 -2.13
C ARG A 28 -8.46 2.70 -1.22
N GLN A 29 -7.27 2.33 -0.78
CA GLN A 29 -6.43 3.23 0.02
C GLN A 29 -5.93 4.40 -0.82
N THR A 30 -5.55 4.17 -2.07
CA THR A 30 -5.15 5.24 -3.00
C THR A 30 -6.30 6.20 -3.28
N ILE A 31 -7.52 5.71 -3.51
CA ILE A 31 -8.70 6.56 -3.70
C ILE A 31 -8.94 7.43 -2.46
N ASN A 32 -8.97 6.82 -1.28
CA ASN A 32 -9.15 7.55 -0.04
C ASN A 32 -8.02 8.56 0.21
N HIS A 33 -6.78 8.21 -0.16
CA HIS A 33 -5.65 9.12 -0.06
C HIS A 33 -5.81 10.33 -0.98
N MET A 34 -6.20 10.13 -2.24
CA MET A 34 -6.47 11.24 -3.17
C MET A 34 -7.56 12.18 -2.66
N GLU A 35 -8.65 11.63 -2.12
CA GLU A 35 -9.75 12.43 -1.58
C GLU A 35 -9.30 13.21 -0.34
N ASN A 36 -8.61 12.56 0.59
CA ASN A 36 -8.25 13.18 1.87
C ASN A 36 -7.06 14.13 1.79
N ALA A 37 -6.05 13.80 0.97
CA ALA A 37 -4.79 14.55 0.88
C ALA A 37 -4.79 15.58 -0.26
N HIS A 38 -5.52 15.33 -1.35
CA HIS A 38 -5.50 16.17 -2.54
C HIS A 38 -6.88 16.76 -2.90
N GLY A 39 -7.94 16.40 -2.17
CA GLY A 39 -9.28 16.93 -2.40
C GLY A 39 -9.92 16.44 -3.71
N TYR A 40 -9.41 15.36 -4.31
CA TYR A 40 -9.94 14.79 -5.55
C TYR A 40 -10.65 13.47 -5.30
N LYS A 41 -11.91 13.40 -5.71
CA LYS A 41 -12.71 12.19 -5.63
C LYS A 41 -12.65 11.41 -6.94
N LEU A 42 -12.28 10.14 -6.80
CA LEU A 42 -12.22 9.19 -7.91
C LEU A 42 -13.20 8.04 -7.64
N HIS A 43 -13.92 7.60 -8.68
CA HIS A 43 -14.92 6.54 -8.53
C HIS A 43 -14.23 5.18 -8.34
N PRO A 44 -14.62 4.36 -7.35
CA PRO A 44 -14.04 3.03 -7.17
C PRO A 44 -14.48 2.08 -8.30
N ARG A 45 -13.64 1.07 -8.55
CA ARG A 45 -14.01 -0.06 -9.42
C ARG A 45 -15.28 -0.74 -8.91
N ALA A 46 -16.12 -1.19 -9.84
CA ALA A 46 -17.29 -2.00 -9.52
C ALA A 46 -16.87 -3.27 -8.76
N VAL A 47 -17.54 -3.53 -7.63
CA VAL A 47 -17.28 -4.71 -6.79
C VAL A 47 -17.81 -5.96 -7.49
N GLY A 48 -17.10 -7.08 -7.36
CA GLY A 48 -17.53 -8.39 -7.89
C GLY A 48 -17.00 -8.73 -9.28
N HIS A 49 -16.37 -7.78 -9.98
CA HIS A 49 -15.72 -8.06 -11.26
C HIS A 49 -14.22 -8.35 -11.08
N ARG A 50 -13.78 -9.50 -11.59
CA ARG A 50 -12.36 -9.84 -11.70
C ARG A 50 -11.71 -9.05 -12.83
N ARG A 51 -10.40 -8.82 -12.71
CA ARG A 51 -9.59 -8.25 -13.78
C ARG A 51 -9.67 -9.17 -15.02
N PRO A 52 -9.98 -8.65 -16.22
CA PRO A 52 -9.99 -9.45 -17.44
C PRO A 52 -8.63 -10.09 -17.69
N GLU A 53 -8.62 -11.32 -18.20
CA GLU A 53 -7.38 -12.01 -18.54
C GLU A 53 -6.68 -11.32 -19.72
N SER A 54 -5.34 -11.34 -19.71
CA SER A 54 -4.51 -10.86 -20.81
C SER A 54 -3.76 -12.02 -21.46
N PRO A 55 -3.56 -11.99 -22.79
CA PRO A 55 -2.67 -12.94 -23.45
C PRO A 55 -1.22 -12.76 -23.00
N ASN A 56 -0.81 -11.52 -22.68
CA ASN A 56 0.61 -11.19 -22.45
C ASN A 56 1.04 -11.30 -20.99
N TYR A 57 0.09 -11.23 -20.05
CA TYR A 57 0.39 -11.05 -18.63
C TYR A 57 -0.26 -12.12 -17.76
N ALA A 58 0.50 -12.59 -16.76
CA ALA A 58 0.01 -13.34 -15.63
C ALA A 58 0.00 -12.43 -14.39
N TYR A 59 -1.15 -12.27 -13.75
CA TYR A 59 -1.31 -11.35 -12.62
C TYR A 59 -1.00 -12.03 -11.30
N ILE A 60 0.03 -11.57 -10.61
CA ILE A 60 0.43 -12.07 -9.30
C ILE A 60 -0.19 -11.15 -8.24
N ASN A 61 -1.17 -11.69 -7.51
CA ASN A 61 -1.81 -11.00 -6.40
C ASN A 61 -1.07 -11.34 -5.11
N ASN A 62 -0.72 -10.33 -4.31
CA ASN A 62 -0.01 -10.49 -3.03
C ASN A 62 1.32 -11.26 -3.16
N PRO A 63 2.29 -10.76 -3.95
CA PRO A 63 3.63 -11.37 -3.98
C PRO A 63 4.25 -11.36 -2.57
N LYS A 64 4.84 -12.49 -2.18
CA LYS A 64 5.56 -12.68 -0.91
C LYS A 64 7.05 -12.38 -1.07
N THR A 65 7.62 -12.73 -2.22
CA THR A 65 9.04 -12.57 -2.53
C THR A 65 9.22 -11.83 -3.85
N ARG A 66 10.43 -11.34 -4.10
CA ARG A 66 10.75 -10.67 -5.38
C ARG A 66 10.73 -11.63 -6.58
N SER A 67 10.93 -12.93 -6.35
CA SER A 67 10.93 -13.98 -7.39
C SER A 67 9.53 -14.39 -7.86
N ASP A 68 8.47 -14.01 -7.13
CA ASP A 68 7.09 -14.34 -7.51
C ASP A 68 6.64 -13.68 -8.83
N PHE A 69 7.26 -12.57 -9.21
CA PHE A 69 6.91 -11.77 -10.38
C PHE A 69 8.15 -11.16 -11.03
N GLU A 70 8.05 -10.78 -12.29
CA GLU A 70 9.16 -10.23 -13.06
C GLU A 70 9.23 -8.71 -12.91
N VAL A 71 8.10 -8.04 -13.13
CA VAL A 71 8.02 -6.58 -13.24
C VAL A 71 6.86 -6.00 -12.42
N TYR A 72 7.09 -4.83 -11.82
CA TYR A 72 6.04 -4.03 -11.20
C TYR A 72 5.31 -3.19 -12.23
N HIS A 73 3.97 -3.26 -12.18
CA HIS A 73 3.10 -2.40 -12.95
C HIS A 73 2.34 -1.43 -12.03
N CYS A 74 2.28 -0.19 -12.46
CA CYS A 74 1.60 0.89 -11.78
C CYS A 74 0.16 0.90 -12.28
N SER A 75 -0.80 0.72 -11.38
CA SER A 75 -2.18 0.45 -11.74
C SER A 75 -3.13 1.55 -11.30
N CYS A 76 -4.10 1.85 -12.17
CA CYS A 76 -5.18 2.76 -11.83
C CYS A 76 -6.03 2.13 -10.71
N PRO A 77 -6.37 2.89 -9.66
CA PRO A 77 -7.22 2.39 -8.59
C PRO A 77 -8.70 2.29 -9.00
N SER A 78 -9.10 2.92 -10.11
CA SER A 78 -10.50 3.08 -10.54
C SER A 78 -10.91 2.30 -11.77
N CYS A 79 -9.96 1.74 -12.53
CA CYS A 79 -10.25 0.77 -13.59
C CYS A 79 -9.11 -0.26 -13.71
N TRP A 80 -9.12 -1.09 -14.75
CA TRP A 80 -8.09 -2.11 -14.97
C TRP A 80 -6.86 -1.59 -15.72
N TYR A 81 -6.78 -0.30 -16.05
CA TYR A 81 -5.59 0.27 -16.66
C TYR A 81 -4.35 0.06 -15.78
N HIS A 82 -3.22 -0.19 -16.42
CA HIS A 82 -1.91 -0.26 -15.80
C HIS A 82 -0.82 0.06 -16.83
N CYS A 83 0.33 0.52 -16.35
CA CYS A 83 1.54 0.74 -17.13
C CYS A 83 2.75 0.16 -16.38
N PRO A 84 3.90 -0.05 -17.05
CA PRO A 84 5.16 -0.32 -16.35
C PRO A 84 5.44 0.76 -15.30
N CYS A 85 6.00 0.40 -14.14
CA CYS A 85 6.43 1.37 -13.14
C CYS A 85 7.84 1.92 -13.45
N ASP A 86 7.96 2.64 -14.56
CA ASP A 86 9.16 3.41 -14.94
C ASP A 86 9.04 4.88 -14.51
N ASP A 87 10.00 5.71 -14.92
CA ASP A 87 10.05 7.15 -14.61
C ASP A 87 8.86 7.94 -15.21
N HIS A 88 8.16 7.37 -16.18
CA HIS A 88 6.99 7.99 -16.83
C HIS A 88 5.65 7.47 -16.28
N ALA A 89 5.68 6.51 -15.35
CA ALA A 89 4.49 5.83 -14.86
C ALA A 89 3.47 6.78 -14.22
N LEU A 90 3.95 7.76 -13.43
CA LEU A 90 3.05 8.73 -12.78
C LEU A 90 2.39 9.65 -13.78
N THR A 91 3.13 10.11 -14.79
CA THR A 91 2.59 10.93 -15.90
C THR A 91 1.57 10.14 -16.71
N ALA A 92 1.88 8.89 -17.05
CA ALA A 92 0.96 8.01 -17.77
C ALA A 92 -0.33 7.75 -16.96
N LEU A 93 -0.21 7.57 -15.64
CA LEU A 93 -1.38 7.46 -14.75
C LEU A 93 -2.17 8.77 -14.65
N ALA A 94 -1.50 9.92 -14.53
CA ALA A 94 -2.16 11.22 -14.47
C ALA A 94 -2.98 11.47 -15.74
N ASN A 95 -2.38 11.29 -16.92
CA ASN A 95 -3.07 11.42 -18.20
C ASN A 95 -4.29 10.48 -18.27
N HIS A 96 -4.08 9.19 -17.98
CA HIS A 96 -5.17 8.22 -17.98
C HIS A 96 -6.31 8.62 -17.03
N VAL A 97 -6.00 9.00 -15.79
CA VAL A 97 -7.01 9.38 -14.79
C VAL A 97 -7.75 10.64 -15.22
N ASN A 98 -7.04 11.65 -15.71
CA ASN A 98 -7.62 12.92 -16.10
C ASN A 98 -8.52 12.79 -17.34
N GLU A 99 -8.13 11.95 -18.31
CA GLU A 99 -8.88 11.73 -19.55
C GLU A 99 -10.02 10.73 -19.39
N THR A 100 -9.86 9.69 -18.57
CA THR A 100 -10.82 8.59 -18.49
C THR A 100 -11.79 8.74 -17.32
N HIS A 101 -11.31 9.28 -16.19
CA HIS A 101 -12.07 9.27 -14.94
C HIS A 101 -12.56 10.63 -14.49
N HIS A 102 -12.00 11.73 -15.02
CA HIS A 102 -12.36 13.11 -14.71
C HIS A 102 -12.60 13.35 -13.20
N PRO A 103 -11.53 13.33 -12.37
CA PRO A 103 -11.64 13.44 -10.92
C PRO A 103 -12.44 14.68 -10.51
N GLN A 104 -13.35 14.52 -9.56
CA GLN A 104 -14.15 15.64 -9.05
C GLN A 104 -13.41 16.34 -7.92
N ASN A 105 -13.28 17.67 -7.99
CA ASN A 105 -12.80 18.44 -6.85
C ASN A 105 -13.89 18.47 -5.77
N VAL A 106 -13.58 17.90 -4.61
CA VAL A 106 -14.47 17.87 -3.44
C VAL A 106 -13.99 18.78 -2.30
N ASP A 107 -12.73 19.21 -2.34
CA ASP A 107 -12.14 20.06 -1.31
C ASP A 107 -11.07 20.96 -1.94
N ALA A 108 -11.48 22.16 -2.33
CA ALA A 108 -10.61 23.14 -2.96
C ALA A 108 -9.48 23.63 -2.04
N SER A 109 -9.60 23.47 -0.72
CA SER A 109 -8.54 23.89 0.22
C SER A 109 -7.28 23.02 0.13
N LYS A 110 -7.39 21.84 -0.51
CA LYS A 110 -6.31 20.85 -0.62
C LYS A 110 -5.66 20.80 -2.01
N ASN A 111 -6.13 21.63 -2.93
CA ASN A 111 -5.59 21.75 -4.28
C ASN A 111 -5.50 23.23 -4.68
N ASP A 112 -4.88 23.52 -5.82
CA ASP A 112 -4.75 24.89 -6.33
C ASP A 112 -6.09 25.36 -6.93
N ASP A 113 -7.08 25.66 -6.08
CA ASP A 113 -8.40 26.16 -6.46
C ASP A 113 -9.16 25.27 -7.47
N GLY A 114 -8.92 23.96 -7.43
CA GLY A 114 -9.54 22.95 -8.29
C GLY A 114 -8.85 22.65 -9.61
N SER A 115 -7.63 23.13 -9.80
CA SER A 115 -6.81 22.74 -10.96
C SER A 115 -6.35 21.28 -10.82
N ILE A 116 -6.82 20.41 -11.73
CA ILE A 116 -6.40 19.01 -11.83
C ILE A 116 -4.88 18.96 -12.01
N ARG A 117 -4.18 18.38 -11.04
CA ARG A 117 -2.72 18.44 -10.95
C ARG A 117 -2.03 17.34 -11.75
N ASP A 118 -0.96 17.74 -12.42
CA ASP A 118 0.10 16.85 -12.89
C ASP A 118 0.85 16.21 -11.72
N PRO A 119 1.63 15.14 -11.96
CA PRO A 119 2.51 14.58 -10.95
C PRO A 119 3.45 15.64 -10.38
N GLN A 120 3.51 15.73 -9.04
CA GLN A 120 4.44 16.60 -8.33
C GLN A 120 5.83 15.97 -8.18
N VAL A 121 5.92 14.67 -8.40
CA VAL A 121 7.15 13.89 -8.36
C VAL A 121 7.23 13.01 -9.60
N ASN A 122 8.45 12.71 -10.02
CA ASN A 122 8.72 11.88 -11.20
C ASN A 122 9.03 10.42 -10.84
N TYR A 123 8.90 10.03 -9.57
CA TYR A 123 9.25 8.70 -9.10
C TYR A 123 8.22 8.11 -8.14
N VAL A 124 8.13 6.78 -8.14
CA VAL A 124 7.24 6.00 -7.29
C VAL A 124 7.94 5.70 -5.96
N ALA A 125 7.46 6.25 -4.86
CA ALA A 125 8.06 6.07 -3.54
C ALA A 125 7.59 4.74 -2.89
N ARG A 126 8.37 3.67 -3.09
CA ARG A 126 8.10 2.35 -2.51
C ARG A 126 8.51 2.30 -1.02
N ASN A 127 7.52 2.14 -0.15
CA ASN A 127 7.75 2.03 1.31
C ASN A 127 8.13 0.62 1.77
N LYS A 128 7.99 -0.40 0.91
CA LYS A 128 8.28 -1.81 1.23
C LYS A 128 8.98 -2.46 0.04
N THR A 129 10.22 -2.89 0.24
CA THR A 129 10.89 -3.86 -0.61
C THR A 129 10.53 -5.26 -0.11
N LEU A 130 10.09 -6.13 -1.02
CA LEU A 130 9.92 -7.54 -0.70
C LEU A 130 11.29 -8.18 -0.51
N PRO A 131 11.41 -9.17 0.39
CA PRO A 131 12.66 -9.91 0.55
C PRO A 131 13.03 -10.61 -0.77
N GLU A 132 14.34 -10.70 -1.02
CA GLU A 132 14.86 -11.64 -2.01
C GLU A 132 14.59 -13.05 -1.49
N ALA A 133 14.29 -13.99 -2.40
CA ALA A 133 14.17 -15.38 -2.00
C ALA A 133 15.57 -15.84 -1.54
N SER A 134 15.73 -16.10 -0.25
CA SER A 134 16.88 -16.83 0.27
C SER A 134 16.74 -18.28 -0.14
N ASP A 135 17.79 -18.86 -0.72
CA ASP A 135 17.87 -20.27 -1.09
C ASP A 135 17.91 -21.22 0.14
N GLU A 136 17.55 -20.75 1.35
CA GLU A 136 17.80 -21.44 2.62
C GLU A 136 16.52 -21.85 3.40
N ASP A 137 15.31 -21.63 2.87
CA ASP A 137 14.07 -22.05 3.53
C ASP A 137 13.22 -22.99 2.64
N GLU A 138 13.83 -24.08 2.17
CA GLU A 138 13.10 -25.30 1.81
C GLU A 138 12.84 -26.12 3.09
N ASP A 139 11.90 -25.70 3.95
CA ASP A 139 11.20 -26.60 4.89
C ASP A 139 10.15 -25.81 5.72
N GLU A 140 8.90 -25.85 5.27
CA GLU A 140 7.66 -26.03 6.08
C GLU A 140 6.44 -25.68 5.21
N LEU A 141 6.06 -26.65 4.38
CA LEU A 141 4.70 -26.77 3.86
C LEU A 141 3.85 -27.38 4.99
N GLU A 142 3.05 -26.58 5.69
CA GLU A 142 1.79 -27.07 6.26
C GLU A 142 0.64 -26.67 5.34
N GLU A 143 0.12 -27.67 4.65
CA GLU A 143 -1.14 -27.65 3.92
C GLU A 143 -2.30 -27.47 4.91
N GLU A 144 -2.94 -26.30 4.93
CA GLU A 144 -4.31 -26.20 5.45
C GLU A 144 -5.29 -26.30 4.29
N GLU A 145 -5.78 -27.53 4.06
CA GLU A 145 -6.89 -27.84 3.17
C GLU A 145 -8.18 -27.11 3.58
N GLU A 146 -8.89 -26.62 2.57
CA GLU A 146 -10.22 -26.03 2.70
C GLU A 146 -11.27 -27.07 3.13
N GLU A 147 -12.04 -26.79 4.19
CA GLU A 147 -13.40 -27.35 4.34
C GLU A 147 -14.46 -26.24 4.44
N MET A 148 -15.21 -26.09 3.35
CA MET A 148 -16.44 -25.32 3.28
C MET A 148 -17.57 -26.01 4.06
N LYS A 149 -18.02 -25.46 5.19
CA LYS A 149 -19.44 -25.52 5.63
C LYS A 149 -19.85 -24.28 6.43
N ALA A 150 -20.93 -23.63 5.98
CA ALA A 150 -21.79 -22.76 6.78
C ALA A 150 -23.23 -23.33 6.72
N PRO A 151 -24.23 -22.89 7.53
CA PRO A 151 -24.21 -21.96 8.68
C PRO A 151 -25.07 -22.40 9.90
N LYS A 152 -24.88 -21.76 11.08
CA LYS A 152 -25.92 -21.08 11.93
C LYS A 152 -25.59 -21.03 13.45
N VAL A 153 -25.55 -19.79 13.96
CA VAL A 153 -26.07 -19.22 15.24
C VAL A 153 -25.78 -19.95 16.58
N ARG A 154 -24.98 -19.32 17.46
CA ARG A 154 -25.38 -18.79 18.80
C ARG A 154 -24.16 -18.31 19.59
N ALA A 155 -24.31 -17.15 20.23
CA ALA A 155 -23.32 -16.49 21.06
C ALA A 155 -22.98 -17.27 22.34
N ARG A 156 -21.69 -17.26 22.71
CA ARG A 156 -21.20 -17.22 24.10
C ARG A 156 -19.76 -16.71 24.14
N PRO A 157 -19.41 -15.75 25.03
CA PRO A 157 -18.07 -15.18 25.09
C PRO A 157 -17.11 -16.17 25.77
N LYS A 158 -16.00 -16.49 25.11
CA LYS A 158 -14.87 -17.19 25.71
C LYS A 158 -13.85 -16.15 26.18
N ASN A 159 -13.60 -16.12 27.49
CA ASN A 159 -12.49 -15.40 28.12
C ASN A 159 -11.18 -15.79 27.41
N LYS A 160 -10.57 -14.85 26.67
CA LYS A 160 -9.21 -15.00 26.17
C LYS A 160 -8.23 -14.41 27.19
N LYS A 161 -7.24 -15.24 27.52
CA LYS A 161 -6.06 -14.90 28.33
C LYS A 161 -5.43 -13.62 27.79
N LYS A 162 -5.09 -12.72 28.71
CA LYS A 162 -4.48 -11.41 28.45
C LYS A 162 -3.03 -11.65 28.01
N ASP A 163 -2.73 -11.39 26.74
CA ASP A 163 -1.37 -11.30 26.23
C ASP A 163 -0.64 -10.17 26.97
N THR A 164 0.41 -10.51 27.72
CA THR A 164 1.21 -9.59 28.54
C THR A 164 2.20 -8.73 27.75
N ASN A 165 2.02 -8.57 26.44
CA ASN A 165 2.91 -7.76 25.57
C ASN A 165 2.20 -6.64 24.82
N GLN A 166 0.92 -6.36 25.08
CA GLN A 166 0.27 -5.17 24.58
C GLN A 166 0.59 -3.98 25.49
N LEU A 167 1.63 -3.21 25.14
CA LEU A 167 1.85 -1.89 25.71
C LEU A 167 0.58 -1.07 25.47
N GLY A 168 -0.10 -0.70 26.55
CA GLY A 168 -1.30 0.12 26.47
C GLY A 168 -0.93 1.51 25.94
N ILE A 169 -1.89 2.18 25.31
CA ILE A 169 -1.72 3.59 24.89
C ILE A 169 -1.21 4.47 26.05
N ASN A 170 -1.65 4.18 27.28
CA ASN A 170 -1.17 4.88 28.48
C ASN A 170 0.31 4.58 28.80
N ASP A 171 0.81 3.37 28.56
CA ASP A 171 2.24 3.04 28.72
C ASP A 171 3.09 3.76 27.67
N LEU A 172 2.54 3.95 26.46
CA LEU A 172 3.19 4.72 25.40
C LEU A 172 3.34 6.19 25.80
N TYR A 173 2.28 6.80 26.36
CA TYR A 173 2.34 8.17 26.86
C TYR A 173 3.33 8.32 28.00
N GLN A 174 3.37 7.37 28.94
CA GLN A 174 4.32 7.40 30.05
C GLN A 174 5.77 7.34 29.55
N LYS A 175 6.07 6.45 28.59
CA LYS A 175 7.41 6.35 27.98
C LYS A 175 7.83 7.62 27.24
N VAL A 176 6.88 8.30 26.58
CA VAL A 176 7.17 9.59 25.91
C VAL A 176 7.50 10.66 26.93
N VAL A 177 6.77 10.73 28.06
CA VAL A 177 7.07 11.65 29.16
C VAL A 177 8.46 11.39 29.75
N ASP A 178 8.77 10.12 30.06
CA ASP A 178 10.06 9.74 30.62
C ASP A 178 11.23 10.08 29.68
N LEU A 179 11.05 9.89 28.36
CA LEU A 179 12.02 10.29 27.33
C LEU A 179 12.24 11.81 27.30
N THR A 180 11.17 12.60 27.39
CA THR A 180 11.30 14.06 27.45
C THR A 180 11.99 14.55 28.72
N GLU A 181 11.78 13.89 29.86
CA GLU A 181 12.47 14.23 31.11
C GLU A 181 13.95 13.87 31.06
N MET A 182 14.31 12.69 30.52
CA MET A 182 15.71 12.32 30.26
C MET A 182 16.41 13.33 29.36
N PHE A 183 15.74 13.77 28.29
CA PHE A 183 16.33 14.72 27.36
C PHE A 183 16.56 16.09 28.02
N LYS A 184 15.59 16.58 28.81
CA LYS A 184 15.77 17.82 29.59
C LYS A 184 16.90 17.71 30.60
N TYR A 185 17.04 16.57 31.27
CA TYR A 185 18.13 16.33 32.21
C TYR A 185 19.50 16.34 31.52
N LEU A 186 19.62 15.72 30.34
CA LEU A 186 20.87 15.71 29.56
C LEU A 186 21.24 17.13 29.09
N MET A 187 20.29 17.88 28.54
CA MET A 187 20.54 19.24 28.06
C MET A 187 20.91 20.19 29.21
N ASN A 188 20.24 20.09 30.36
CA ASN A 188 20.54 20.93 31.53
C ASN A 188 21.83 20.51 32.28
N LYS A 189 22.33 19.29 32.05
CA LYS A 189 23.58 18.80 32.64
C LYS A 189 24.80 19.34 31.90
N GLU A 190 24.68 19.63 30.61
CA GLU A 190 25.75 20.27 29.83
C GLU A 190 25.97 21.74 30.22
N ASP A 191 24.91 22.43 30.66
CA ASP A 191 25.00 23.84 31.09
C ASP A 191 25.66 24.02 32.47
N ASN A 192 25.46 23.07 33.39
CA ASN A 192 26.06 23.14 34.74
C ASN A 192 27.54 22.73 34.80
N ASN A 193 28.05 21.98 33.81
CA ASN A 193 29.46 21.56 33.76
C ASN A 193 30.40 22.59 33.12
N LYS A 194 29.90 23.75 32.69
CA LYS A 194 30.70 24.85 32.14
C LYS A 194 30.95 26.00 33.13
N SER A 195 30.55 25.87 34.39
CA SER A 195 30.68 26.91 35.44
C SER A 195 31.55 26.50 36.63
N THR A 196 32.66 25.82 36.36
CA THR A 196 33.80 25.68 37.30
C THR A 196 35.10 25.94 36.56
#